data_AF-A0AAN8SVR2-F1
#
_entry.id   AF-A0AAN8SVR2-F1
#
_cell.length_a   1.000
_cell.length_b   1.000
_cell.length_c   1.000
_cell.angle_alpha   90.00
_cell.angle_beta   90.00
_cell.angle_gamma   90.00
#
_symmetry.space_group_name_H-M   'P 1'
#
loop_
_entity.id
_entity.type
_entity.pdbx_description
1 polymer ?
#
loop_
_entity_poly.entity_id
_entity_poly.type
_entity_poly.pdbx_seq_one_letter_code
_entity_poly.pdbx_strand_id
1 'polypeptide(L)' 'MRLLKNPKSERYAFKAGEKLPASVDWRQKGAVAPAKDQGQCGSCWAFLMVGAVKGINEIVTGELISLFEQELVDCCCCLL' A
#
# COMPACT_ATOMS: atom_id res chain seq x y z
N MET A 1 -9.09 -17.10 20.16
CA MET A 1 -8.59 -15.75 19.76
C MET A 1 -8.70 -14.81 20.96
N ARG A 2 -7.60 -14.55 21.70
CA ARG A 2 -7.63 -13.53 22.78
C ARG A 2 -7.50 -12.16 22.13
N LEU A 3 -8.55 -11.35 22.19
CA LEU A 3 -8.48 -9.94 21.83
C LEU A 3 -7.63 -9.23 22.90
N LEU A 4 -6.37 -8.99 22.59
CA LEU A 4 -5.55 -8.07 23.37
C LEU A 4 -6.25 -6.71 23.30
N LYS A 5 -6.59 -6.14 24.46
CA LYS A 5 -7.04 -4.75 24.56
C LYS A 5 -5.87 -3.86 24.14
N ASN A 6 -5.76 -3.58 22.85
CA ASN A 6 -4.72 -2.73 22.31
C ASN A 6 -5.12 -1.27 22.60
N PRO A 7 -4.25 -0.45 23.24
CA PRO A 7 -4.52 0.98 23.34
C PRO A 7 -4.75 1.56 21.94
N LYS A 8 -5.74 2.46 21.80
CA LYS A 8 -5.96 3.18 20.54
C LYS A 8 -4.67 3.93 20.19
N SER A 9 -4.04 3.54 19.08
CA SER A 9 -2.88 4.24 18.53
C SER A 9 -3.33 5.58 17.96
N GLU A 10 -2.78 6.69 18.46
CA GLU A 10 -3.01 8.02 17.92
C GLU A 10 -2.04 8.38 16.78
N ARG A 11 -1.28 7.41 16.27
CA ARG A 11 -0.24 7.65 15.24
C ARG A 11 -0.77 8.36 13.98
N TYR A 12 -2.02 8.10 13.62
CA TYR A 12 -2.70 8.72 12.48
C TYR A 12 -3.86 9.62 12.90
N ALA A 13 -3.93 10.01 14.18
CA ALA A 13 -4.94 10.93 14.66
C ALA A 13 -4.70 12.31 14.05
N PHE A 14 -5.77 12.94 13.58
CA PHE A 14 -5.72 14.33 13.13
C PHE A 14 -5.29 15.24 14.28
N LYS A 15 -4.24 16.04 14.07
CA LYS A 15 -3.80 17.05 15.04
C LYS A 15 -4.20 18.43 14.56
N ALA A 16 -5.00 19.12 15.37
CA ALA A 16 -5.38 20.50 15.09
C ALA A 16 -4.12 21.38 14.94
N GLY A 17 -4.01 22.10 13.83
CA GLY A 17 -2.85 22.93 13.50
C GLY A 17 -1.80 22.28 12.58
N GLU A 18 -1.97 21.02 12.18
CA GLU A 18 -1.13 20.42 11.13
C GLU A 18 -1.30 21.14 9.79
N LYS A 19 -0.19 21.60 9.22
CA LYS A 19 -0.15 22.20 7.88
C LYS A 19 -0.10 21.09 6.84
N LEU A 20 -1.26 20.65 6.38
CA LEU A 20 -1.39 19.69 5.29
C LEU A 20 -1.36 20.41 3.92
N PRO A 21 -0.78 19.80 2.88
CA PRO A 21 -0.91 20.31 1.52
C PRO A 21 -2.38 20.26 1.07
N ALA A 22 -2.79 21.22 0.22
CA ALA A 22 -4.15 21.28 -0.33
C ALA A 22 -4.51 20.05 -1.18
N SER A 23 -3.51 19.46 -1.84
CA SER A 23 -3.65 18.22 -2.62
C SER A 23 -2.31 17.49 -2.68
N VAL A 24 -2.36 16.15 -2.79
CA VAL A 24 -1.18 15.31 -3.02
C VAL A 24 -1.45 14.42 -4.22
N ASP A 25 -0.57 14.46 -5.22
CA ASP A 25 -0.54 13.49 -6.31
C ASP A 25 0.77 12.70 -6.23
N TRP A 26 0.69 11.44 -5.80
CA TRP A 26 1.86 10.57 -5.66
C TRP A 26 2.48 10.19 -7.01
N ARG A 27 1.74 10.30 -8.13
CA ARG A 27 2.27 10.05 -9.48
C ARG A 27 3.33 11.07 -9.85
N GLN A 28 3.08 12.35 -9.49
CA GLN A 28 4.05 13.44 -9.69
C GLN A 28 5.32 13.27 -8.84
N LYS A 29 5.24 12.43 -7.80
CA LYS A 29 6.35 12.13 -6.89
C LYS A 29 7.05 10.79 -7.20
N GLY A 30 6.75 10.14 -8.32
CA GLY A 30 7.35 8.84 -8.68
C GLY A 30 6.82 7.63 -7.90
N ALA A 31 5.99 7.83 -6.87
CA ALA A 31 5.55 6.79 -5.93
C ALA A 31 4.37 5.95 -6.42
N VAL A 32 4.07 6.00 -7.72
CA VAL A 32 2.98 5.23 -8.34
C VAL A 32 3.52 4.57 -9.59
N ALA A 33 3.57 3.24 -9.57
CA ALA A 33 3.93 2.46 -10.74
C ALA A 33 2.83 2.57 -11.83
N PRO A 34 3.17 2.30 -13.11
CA PRO A 34 2.17 2.20 -14.17
C PRO A 34 1.05 1.24 -13.81
N ALA A 35 -0.17 1.56 -14.23
CA ALA A 35 -1.31 0.68 -14.05
C ALA A 35 -1.03 -0.71 -14.66
N LYS A 36 -1.40 -1.75 -13.93
CA LYS A 36 -1.25 -3.16 -14.32
C LYS A 36 -2.61 -3.77 -14.61
N ASP A 37 -2.63 -4.89 -15.34
CA ASP A 37 -3.83 -5.64 -15.68
C ASP A 37 -3.81 -7.01 -14.97
N GLN A 38 -4.85 -7.27 -14.16
CA GLN A 38 -5.03 -8.53 -13.44
C GLN A 38 -5.82 -9.58 -14.25
N GLY A 39 -6.33 -9.21 -15.41
CA GLY A 39 -7.22 -10.03 -16.23
C GLY A 39 -8.51 -10.40 -15.49
N GLN A 40 -8.96 -11.64 -15.69
CA GLN A 40 -10.17 -12.18 -15.05
C GLN A 40 -9.87 -12.90 -13.72
N CYS A 41 -8.63 -12.80 -13.22
CA CYS A 41 -8.26 -13.37 -11.93
C CYS A 41 -8.77 -12.47 -10.80
N GLY A 42 -9.34 -13.06 -9.74
CA GLY A 42 -9.76 -12.38 -8.52
C GLY A 42 -8.60 -11.87 -7.63
N SER A 43 -7.50 -11.45 -8.25
CA SER A 43 -6.22 -11.09 -7.62
C SER A 43 -6.08 -9.60 -7.29
N CYS A 44 -7.17 -8.83 -7.30
CA CYS A 44 -7.13 -7.38 -7.02
C CYS A 44 -6.48 -7.04 -5.68
N TRP A 45 -6.62 -7.92 -4.68
CA TRP A 45 -5.96 -7.79 -3.39
C TRP A 45 -4.43 -7.82 -3.50
N ALA A 46 -3.86 -8.65 -4.38
CA ALA A 46 -2.42 -8.75 -4.58
C ALA A 46 -1.88 -7.48 -5.26
N PHE A 47 -2.62 -6.98 -6.26
CA PHE A 47 -2.29 -5.74 -6.97
C PHE A 47 -2.36 -4.51 -6.04
N LEU A 48 -3.38 -4.44 -5.16
CA LEU A 48 -3.50 -3.41 -4.15
C LEU A 48 -2.33 -3.43 -3.16
N MET A 49 -1.97 -4.61 -2.66
CA MET A 49 -0.88 -4.77 -1.69
C MET A 49 0.48 -4.41 -2.31
N VAL A 50 0.81 -4.95 -3.49
CA VAL A 50 2.06 -4.63 -4.19
C VAL A 50 2.14 -3.14 -4.52
N GLY A 51 1.06 -2.54 -5.02
CA GLY A 51 1.02 -1.10 -5.31
C GLY A 51 1.34 -0.24 -4.08
N ALA A 52 0.75 -0.56 -2.92
CA ALA A 52 1.00 0.16 -1.67
C ALA A 52 2.44 0.01 -1.18
N VAL A 53 3.01 -1.20 -1.24
CA VAL A 53 4.40 -1.46 -0.82
C VAL A 53 5.41 -0.74 -1.71
N LYS A 54 5.20 -0.75 -3.03
CA LYS A 54 6.05 0.00 -3.97
C LYS A 54 5.99 1.49 -3.68
N GLY A 55 4.79 2.02 -3.45
CA GLY A 55 4.60 3.45 -3.17
C GLY A 55 5.28 3.89 -1.88
N ILE A 56 5.14 3.14 -0.78
CA ILE A 56 5.83 3.52 0.47
C ILE A 56 7.35 3.36 0.37
N ASN A 57 7.84 2.39 -0.41
CA ASN A 57 9.28 2.24 -0.64
C ASN A 57 9.84 3.46 -1.37
N GLU A 58 9.21 3.91 -2.46
CA GLU A 58 9.61 5.14 -3.15
C GLU A 58 9.59 6.34 -2.20
N ILE A 59 8.57 6.48 -1.35
CA ILE A 59 8.45 7.61 -0.42
C ILE A 59 9.60 7.64 0.61
N VAL A 60 10.04 6.47 1.07
CA VAL A 60 11.01 6.36 2.17
C VAL A 60 12.44 6.28 1.65
N THR A 61 12.68 5.51 0.59
CA THR A 61 14.02 5.23 0.07
C THR A 61 14.33 5.96 -1.24
N GLY A 62 13.31 6.47 -1.94
CA GLY A 62 13.46 7.02 -3.29
C GLY A 62 13.62 5.94 -4.37
N GLU A 63 13.26 4.69 -4.08
CA GLU A 63 13.37 3.58 -5.04
C GLU A 63 12.03 2.89 -5.33
N LEU A 64 11.63 2.89 -6.59
CA LEU A 64 10.44 2.21 -7.05
C LEU A 64 10.79 0.76 -7.40
N ILE A 65 10.90 -0.07 -6.35
CA ILE A 65 11.29 -1.48 -6.46
C ILE A 65 10.36 -2.28 -7.37
N SER A 66 10.91 -3.27 -8.08
CA SER A 66 10.11 -4.22 -8.85
C SER A 66 9.64 -5.36 -7.96
N LEU A 67 8.33 -5.57 -7.89
CA LEU A 67 7.67 -6.64 -7.15
C LEU A 67 6.67 -7.33 -8.07
N PHE A 68 6.38 -8.60 -7.81
CA PHE A 68 5.47 -9.42 -8.61
C PHE A 68 4.20 -9.75 -7.84
N GLU A 69 3.06 -9.33 -8.36
CA GLU A 69 1.75 -9.67 -7.82
C GLU A 69 1.51 -11.19 -7.85
N GLN A 70 2.07 -11.88 -8.85
CA GLN A 70 1.96 -13.33 -9.01
C GLN A 70 2.57 -14.11 -7.84
N GLU A 71 3.66 -13.62 -7.24
CA GLU A 71 4.28 -14.27 -6.07
C GLU A 71 3.31 -14.31 -4.89
N LEU A 72 2.55 -13.21 -4.67
CA LEU A 72 1.50 -13.19 -3.67
C LEU A 72 0.35 -14.14 -4.04
N VAL A 73 -0.09 -14.13 -5.30
CA VAL A 73 -1.16 -15.03 -5.77
C VAL A 73 -0.77 -16.49 -5.53
N ASP A 74 0.45 -16.88 -5.88
CA ASP A 74 0.91 -18.27 -5.75
C ASP A 74 1.07 -18.71 -4.29
N CYS A 75 1.54 -17.81 -3.41
CA CYS A 75 1.89 -18.16 -2.03
C CYS A 75 0.79 -17.88 -0.99
N CYS A 76 -0.11 -16.93 -1.24
CA CYS A 76 -1.09 -16.45 -0.25
C CYS A 76 -2.56 -16.75 -0.60
N CYS A 77 -2.86 -17.32 -1.78
CA CYS A 77 -4.24 -17.65 -2.17
C CYS A 77 -4.94 -18.61 -1.19
N CYS A 78 -4.20 -19.39 -0.39
CA CYS A 78 -4.77 -20.32 0.60
C CYS A 78 -5.17 -19.66 1.95
N LEU A 79 -5.10 -18.33 2.08
CA LEU A 79 -5.38 -17.61 3.34
C LEU A 79 -6.73 -16.85 3.37
N LEU A 80 -7.56 -16.97 2.33
CA LEU A 80 -8.93 -16.46 2.26
C LEU A 80 -9.92 -17.61 2.10
#